data_AF-A0A356V7C3-F1
#
_entry.id   AF-A0A356V7C3-F1
#
_cell.length_a   1.000
_cell.length_b   1.000
_cell.length_c   1.000
_cell.angle_alpha   90.00
_cell.angle_beta   90.00
_cell.angle_gamma   90.00
#
_symmetry.space_group_name_H-M   'P 1'
#
loop_
_entity.id
_entity.type
_entity.pdbx_description
1 polymer ?
#
loop_
_entity_poly.entity_id
_entity_poly.type
_entity_poly.pdbx_seq_one_letter_code
_entity_poly.pdbx_strand_id
1 'polypeptide(L)'
;VNGFGMPTLLLKLALFFGALVWLIINRVDGKAADYPFTKFKYGLLIVLAPLVVTAAVVQLLYFLNLKSDVITSCCSRMFVPEGGGVEADLASLEPNLALWLLFGGLAVMAVLAALALKFRVVQMIYGIASIVFFIISIAAIVSVISPYIYAQPHHHCPFCVIKPEYGYIGYWLYLPLFTATGFGIAAGLLSLRPALNSQGLDFNKTLQRQILISFGLFAIFGLVSLIAIWKSNLML
;
A
#
# COMPACT_ATOMS: atom_id res chain seq x y z
N VAL A 1 14.34 12.79 -20.05
CA VAL A 1 13.41 12.25 -19.03
C VAL A 1 14.20 12.06 -17.74
N ASN A 2 13.67 12.49 -16.60
CA ASN A 2 14.35 12.37 -15.31
C ASN A 2 14.21 10.93 -14.78
N GLY A 3 15.31 10.18 -14.78
CA GLY A 3 15.32 8.75 -14.38
C GLY A 3 15.16 8.50 -12.88
N PHE A 4 15.17 9.55 -12.04
CA PHE A 4 15.12 9.41 -10.59
C PHE A 4 13.69 9.35 -10.03
N GLY A 5 12.65 9.62 -10.83
CA GLY A 5 11.25 9.70 -10.36
C GLY A 5 10.74 8.37 -9.77
N MET A 6 10.71 7.31 -10.59
CA MET A 6 10.24 5.99 -10.14
C MET A 6 11.11 5.39 -9.01
N PRO A 7 12.46 5.45 -9.07
CA PRO A 7 13.29 5.05 -7.94
C PRO A 7 12.96 5.80 -6.64
N THR A 8 12.73 7.11 -6.71
CA THR A 8 12.33 7.91 -5.53
C THR A 8 11.02 7.41 -4.95
N LEU A 9 10.01 7.16 -5.80
CA LEU A 9 8.71 6.66 -5.36
C LEU A 9 8.83 5.30 -4.64
N LEU A 10 9.58 4.35 -5.21
CA LEU A 10 9.79 3.04 -4.61
C LEU A 10 10.54 3.13 -3.28
N LEU A 11 11.57 3.97 -3.18
CA LEU A 11 12.29 4.21 -1.92
C LEU A 11 11.38 4.84 -0.86
N LYS A 12 10.50 5.77 -1.24
CA LYS A 12 9.52 6.37 -0.33
C LYS A 12 8.48 5.36 0.14
N LEU A 13 8.01 4.47 -0.73
CA LEU A 13 7.11 3.37 -0.35
C LEU A 13 7.77 2.44 0.67
N ALA A 14 8.99 1.98 0.39
CA ALA A 14 9.75 1.13 1.29
C ALA A 14 9.97 1.80 2.65
N LEU A 15 10.34 3.09 2.63
CA LEU A 15 10.54 3.88 3.84
C LEU A 15 9.24 4.08 4.64
N PHE A 16 8.13 4.38 3.96
CA PHE A 16 6.83 4.56 4.59
C PHE A 16 6.40 3.28 5.34
N PHE A 17 6.39 2.13 4.65
CA PHE A 17 5.99 0.86 5.29
C PHE A 17 6.97 0.45 6.38
N GLY A 18 8.27 0.60 6.15
CA GLY A 18 9.29 0.31 7.15
C GLY A 18 9.14 1.15 8.41
N ALA A 19 8.90 2.47 8.27
CA ALA A 19 8.67 3.38 9.39
C ALA A 19 7.36 3.07 10.13
N LEU A 20 6.27 2.82 9.39
CA LEU A 20 4.97 2.47 9.98
C LEU A 20 5.04 1.16 10.79
N VAL A 21 5.67 0.14 10.23
CA VAL A 21 5.92 -1.15 10.90
C VAL A 21 6.79 -0.93 12.15
N TRP A 22 7.87 -0.15 12.04
CA TRP A 22 8.72 0.18 13.18
C TRP A 22 7.93 0.88 14.31
N LEU A 23 7.08 1.86 13.97
CA LEU A 23 6.24 2.57 14.94
C LEU A 23 5.25 1.64 15.64
N ILE A 24 4.60 0.73 14.89
CA ILE A 24 3.68 -0.25 15.47
C ILE A 24 4.42 -1.18 16.42
N ILE A 25 5.57 -1.72 16.01
CA ILE A 25 6.38 -2.62 16.85
C ILE A 25 6.88 -1.89 18.10
N ASN A 26 7.37 -0.65 17.97
CA ASN A 26 7.80 0.15 19.11
C ASN A 26 6.65 0.42 20.10
N ARG A 27 5.44 0.68 19.61
CA ARG A 27 4.25 0.85 20.45
C ARG A 27 3.84 -0.45 21.16
N VAL A 28 4.00 -1.60 20.52
CA VAL A 28 3.73 -2.92 21.13
C VAL A 28 4.79 -3.25 22.18
N ASP A 29 6.05 -3.05 21.84
CA ASP A 29 7.20 -3.31 22.72
C ASP A 29 7.14 -2.47 24.00
N GLY A 30 6.80 -1.17 23.88
CA GLY A 30 6.68 -0.27 25.04
C GLY A 30 5.51 -0.58 25.98
N LYS A 31 4.62 -1.52 25.64
CA LYS A 31 3.54 -1.99 26.52
C LYS A 31 3.89 -3.26 27.28
N ALA A 32 4.92 -3.98 26.85
CA ALA A 32 5.40 -5.18 27.51
C ALA A 32 6.47 -4.79 28.54
N ALA A 33 6.38 -5.31 29.77
CA ALA A 33 7.31 -4.95 30.83
C ALA A 33 8.77 -5.39 30.55
N ASP A 34 8.94 -6.44 29.74
CA ASP A 34 10.20 -7.08 29.39
C ASP A 34 10.81 -6.62 28.06
N TYR A 35 10.16 -5.70 27.33
CA TYR A 35 10.62 -5.15 26.05
C TYR A 35 11.17 -6.21 25.04
N PRO A 36 10.37 -7.23 24.69
CA PRO A 36 10.82 -8.42 23.97
C PRO A 36 11.28 -8.16 22.53
N PHE A 37 10.91 -7.02 21.93
CA PHE A 37 11.25 -6.65 20.55
C PHE A 37 12.41 -5.64 20.44
N THR A 38 13.10 -5.34 21.55
CA THR A 38 14.19 -4.36 21.58
C THR A 38 15.26 -4.59 20.51
N LYS A 39 15.78 -5.82 20.36
CA LYS A 39 16.80 -6.12 19.34
C LYS A 39 16.24 -5.96 17.92
N PHE A 40 14.98 -6.33 17.70
CA PHE A 40 14.35 -6.25 16.39
C PHE A 40 14.10 -4.80 15.98
N LYS A 41 13.54 -3.95 16.87
CA LYS A 41 13.27 -2.54 16.55
C LYS A 41 14.54 -1.75 16.25
N TYR A 42 15.62 -1.98 16.99
CA TYR A 42 16.89 -1.30 16.74
C TYR A 42 17.62 -1.85 15.50
N GLY A 43 17.54 -3.16 15.24
CA GLY A 43 18.03 -3.72 13.98
C GLY A 43 17.31 -3.14 12.77
N LEU A 44 15.97 -3.02 12.83
CA LEU A 44 15.18 -2.37 11.78
C LEU A 44 15.56 -0.89 11.62
N LEU A 45 15.82 -0.17 12.72
CA LEU A 45 16.26 1.23 12.66
C LEU A 45 17.62 1.40 11.96
N ILE A 46 18.57 0.49 12.21
CA ILE A 46 19.88 0.48 11.53
C ILE A 46 19.72 0.29 10.02
N VAL A 47 18.73 -0.50 9.58
CA VAL A 47 18.42 -0.69 8.14
C VAL A 47 17.67 0.52 7.57
N LEU A 48 16.76 1.12 8.34
CA LEU A 48 15.99 2.30 7.90
C LEU A 48 16.86 3.55 7.75
N ALA A 49 17.89 3.73 8.59
CA ALA A 49 18.77 4.90 8.53
C ALA A 49 19.43 5.12 7.15
N PRO A 50 20.17 4.16 6.55
CA PRO A 50 20.73 4.33 5.21
C PRO A 50 19.64 4.42 4.13
N LEU A 51 18.48 3.78 4.34
CA LEU A 51 17.35 3.90 3.41
C LEU A 51 16.79 5.35 3.37
N VAL A 52 16.67 6.02 4.53
CA VAL A 52 16.27 7.44 4.61
C VAL A 52 17.25 8.32 3.85
N VAL A 53 18.55 8.14 4.09
CA VAL A 53 19.60 8.92 3.41
C VAL A 53 19.53 8.70 1.90
N THR A 54 19.41 7.44 1.47
CA THR A 54 19.32 7.10 0.04
C THR A 54 18.08 7.71 -0.59
N ALA A 55 16.91 7.60 0.05
CA ALA A 55 15.67 8.21 -0.42
C ALA A 55 15.78 9.75 -0.53
N ALA A 56 16.45 10.39 0.42
CA ALA A 56 16.68 11.85 0.40
C ALA A 56 17.65 12.26 -0.72
N VAL A 57 18.75 11.54 -0.91
CA VAL A 57 19.73 11.79 -1.98
C VAL A 57 19.09 11.62 -3.35
N VAL A 58 18.39 10.51 -3.58
CA VAL A 58 17.73 10.23 -4.87
C VAL A 58 16.62 11.26 -5.15
N GLN A 59 15.86 11.67 -4.13
CA GLN A 59 14.88 12.74 -4.26
C GLN A 59 15.53 14.10 -4.58
N LEU A 60 16.67 14.41 -3.94
CA LEU A 60 17.42 15.63 -4.24
C LEU A 60 17.92 15.62 -5.69
N LEU A 61 18.48 14.49 -6.15
CA LEU A 61 18.91 14.31 -7.54
C LEU A 61 17.73 14.45 -8.51
N TYR A 62 16.56 13.94 -8.15
CA TYR A 62 15.34 14.15 -8.92
C TYR A 62 15.05 15.65 -9.07
N PHE A 63 15.05 16.43 -8.00
CA PHE A 63 14.77 17.88 -8.11
C PHE A 63 15.86 18.65 -8.86
N LEU A 64 17.14 18.34 -8.63
CA LEU A 64 18.26 19.01 -9.33
C LEU A 64 18.29 18.73 -10.83
N ASN A 65 17.79 17.57 -11.26
CA ASN A 65 17.72 17.18 -12.68
C ASN A 65 16.33 17.42 -13.29
N LEU A 66 15.44 18.13 -12.59
CA LEU A 66 14.11 18.42 -13.08
C LEU A 66 14.16 19.54 -14.13
N LYS A 67 13.87 19.19 -15.38
CA LYS A 67 13.72 20.15 -16.49
C LYS A 67 12.29 20.70 -16.50
N SER A 68 12.11 21.92 -16.01
CA SER A 68 10.79 22.60 -15.90
C SER A 68 10.35 23.29 -17.20
N ASP A 69 11.22 23.35 -18.20
CA ASP A 69 11.03 23.97 -19.51
C ASP A 69 10.33 23.04 -20.52
N VAL A 70 10.06 21.79 -20.14
CA VAL A 70 9.29 20.84 -20.96
C VAL A 70 7.80 20.97 -20.62
N ILE A 71 7.03 21.53 -21.55
CA ILE A 71 5.56 21.59 -21.44
C ILE A 71 5.03 20.16 -21.48
N THR A 72 4.58 19.64 -20.33
CA THR A 72 3.92 18.33 -20.24
C THR A 72 2.52 18.41 -20.81
N SER A 73 2.39 18.39 -22.13
CA SER A 73 1.09 18.29 -22.79
C SER A 73 0.54 16.87 -22.67
N CYS A 74 -0.57 16.72 -21.95
CA CYS A 74 -1.32 15.46 -21.88
C CYS A 74 -1.81 15.01 -23.28
N CYS A 75 -2.01 15.96 -24.20
CA CYS A 75 -2.44 15.71 -25.58
C CYS A 75 -1.38 14.97 -26.40
N SER A 76 -0.09 15.24 -26.19
CA SER A 76 0.98 14.56 -26.94
C SER A 76 1.29 13.16 -26.39
N ARG A 77 0.98 12.89 -25.11
CA ARG A 77 1.17 11.56 -24.51
C ARG A 77 0.20 10.51 -25.05
N MET A 78 -0.97 10.90 -25.56
CA MET A 78 -1.93 9.99 -26.20
C MET A 78 -1.47 9.48 -27.58
N PHE A 79 -0.58 10.21 -28.27
CA PHE A 79 -0.08 9.84 -29.61
C PHE A 79 1.32 9.23 -29.59
N VAL A 80 1.96 9.18 -28.42
CA VAL A 80 3.22 8.45 -28.22
C VAL A 80 2.83 7.01 -27.90
N PRO A 81 3.30 6.00 -28.68
CA PRO A 81 3.12 4.59 -28.33
C PRO A 81 3.53 4.40 -26.87
N GLU A 82 2.73 3.70 -26.08
CA GLU A 82 3.03 3.46 -24.66
C GLU A 82 4.47 2.98 -24.53
N GLY A 83 5.35 3.90 -24.11
CA GLY A 83 6.77 3.62 -23.97
C GLY A 83 6.90 2.64 -22.82
N GLY A 84 7.54 1.49 -23.08
CA GLY A 84 7.70 0.42 -22.12
C GLY A 84 8.11 0.92 -20.72
N GLY A 85 7.46 0.38 -19.70
CA GLY A 85 7.65 0.76 -18.31
C GLY A 85 6.50 0.28 -17.43
N VAL A 86 6.74 0.21 -16.12
CA VAL A 86 5.79 -0.35 -15.13
C VAL A 86 4.43 0.34 -15.17
N GLU A 87 4.36 1.64 -15.48
CA GLU A 87 3.09 2.37 -15.58
C GLU A 87 2.24 1.90 -16.77
N ALA A 88 2.86 1.60 -17.92
CA ALA A 88 2.18 1.12 -19.13
C ALA A 88 1.71 -0.34 -18.96
N ASP A 89 2.55 -1.19 -18.35
CA ASP A 89 2.19 -2.58 -18.06
C ASP A 89 1.02 -2.66 -17.07
N LEU A 90 0.95 -1.73 -16.11
CA LEU A 90 -0.18 -1.65 -15.18
C LEU A 90 -1.44 -1.11 -15.85
N ALA A 91 -1.31 -0.11 -16.74
CA ALA A 91 -2.47 0.47 -17.43
C ALA A 91 -3.09 -0.47 -18.47
N SER A 92 -2.28 -1.33 -19.09
CA SER A 92 -2.73 -2.31 -20.10
C SER A 92 -3.37 -3.57 -19.52
N LEU A 93 -3.41 -3.72 -18.18
CA LEU A 93 -4.05 -4.85 -17.52
C LEU A 93 -5.56 -4.88 -17.83
N GLU A 94 -6.07 -6.01 -18.31
CA GLU A 94 -7.48 -6.17 -18.67
C GLU A 94 -8.40 -5.80 -17.49
N PRO A 95 -9.41 -4.92 -17.68
CA PRO A 95 -10.26 -4.45 -16.59
C PRO A 95 -10.96 -5.57 -15.81
N ASN A 96 -11.46 -6.59 -16.50
CA ASN A 96 -12.13 -7.73 -15.88
C ASN A 96 -11.19 -8.51 -14.96
N LEU A 97 -9.97 -8.76 -15.41
CA LEU A 97 -8.94 -9.44 -14.62
C LEU A 97 -8.56 -8.62 -13.39
N ALA A 98 -8.38 -7.30 -13.55
CA ALA A 98 -8.06 -6.40 -12.46
C ALA A 98 -9.15 -6.38 -11.37
N LEU A 99 -10.43 -6.34 -11.76
CA LEU A 99 -11.57 -6.40 -10.83
C LEU A 99 -11.67 -7.76 -10.13
N TRP A 100 -11.47 -8.86 -10.86
CA TRP A 100 -11.43 -10.20 -10.30
C TRP A 100 -10.30 -10.35 -9.26
N LEU A 101 -9.10 -9.88 -9.58
CA LEU A 101 -7.96 -9.90 -8.65
C LEU A 101 -8.21 -9.01 -7.44
N LEU A 102 -8.81 -7.83 -7.62
CA LEU A 102 -9.12 -6.91 -6.54
C LEU A 102 -10.15 -7.50 -5.56
N PHE A 103 -11.34 -7.87 -6.05
CA PHE A 103 -12.41 -8.35 -5.17
C PHE A 103 -12.20 -9.80 -4.72
N GLY A 104 -11.65 -10.65 -5.59
CA GLY A 104 -11.21 -11.99 -5.22
C GLY A 104 -10.07 -11.96 -4.20
N GLY A 105 -9.10 -11.07 -4.38
CA GLY A 105 -8.03 -10.82 -3.41
C GLY A 105 -8.57 -10.32 -2.07
N LEU A 106 -9.56 -9.42 -2.07
CA LEU A 106 -10.21 -8.95 -0.85
C LEU A 106 -10.95 -10.08 -0.12
N ALA A 107 -11.63 -10.97 -0.85
CA ALA A 107 -12.27 -12.15 -0.28
C ALA A 107 -11.24 -13.12 0.33
N VAL A 108 -10.11 -13.35 -0.34
CA VAL A 108 -8.99 -14.13 0.21
C VAL A 108 -8.46 -13.48 1.49
N MET A 109 -8.28 -12.16 1.50
CA MET A 109 -7.86 -11.43 2.71
C MET A 109 -8.85 -11.58 3.86
N ALA A 110 -10.15 -11.62 3.59
CA ALA A 110 -11.18 -11.87 4.61
C ALA A 110 -11.04 -13.27 5.23
N VAL A 111 -10.86 -14.29 4.39
CA VAL A 111 -10.65 -15.67 4.84
C VAL A 111 -9.35 -15.78 5.65
N LEU A 112 -8.26 -15.21 5.17
CA LEU A 112 -6.98 -15.20 5.89
C LEU A 112 -7.11 -14.45 7.23
N ALA A 113 -7.79 -13.32 7.27
CA ALA A 113 -8.03 -12.58 8.51
C ALA A 113 -8.77 -13.44 9.54
N ALA A 114 -9.85 -14.10 9.14
CA ALA A 114 -10.64 -14.98 10.01
C ALA A 114 -9.81 -16.19 10.51
N LEU A 115 -9.07 -16.85 9.62
CA LEU A 115 -8.21 -17.98 9.99
C LEU A 115 -7.04 -17.56 10.88
N ALA A 116 -6.47 -16.37 10.66
CA ALA A 116 -5.37 -15.83 11.47
C ALA A 116 -5.79 -15.47 12.90
N LEU A 117 -7.09 -15.34 13.19
CA LEU A 117 -7.59 -15.22 14.56
C LEU A 117 -7.37 -16.51 15.36
N LYS A 118 -7.36 -17.66 14.69
CA LYS A 118 -7.24 -18.99 15.33
C LYS A 118 -5.85 -19.60 15.18
N PHE A 119 -5.21 -19.41 14.02
CA PHE A 119 -3.97 -20.10 13.67
C PHE A 119 -2.80 -19.13 13.49
N ARG A 120 -1.75 -19.32 14.31
CA ARG A 120 -0.56 -18.47 14.31
C ARG A 120 0.18 -18.44 12.97
N VAL A 121 0.33 -19.60 12.32
CA VAL A 121 1.00 -19.69 11.02
C VAL A 121 0.31 -18.80 9.98
N VAL A 122 -1.02 -18.71 10.04
CA VAL A 122 -1.81 -17.89 9.13
C VAL A 122 -1.60 -16.39 9.37
N GLN A 123 -1.16 -15.97 10.57
CA GLN A 123 -0.81 -14.57 10.84
C GLN A 123 0.43 -14.13 10.03
N MET A 124 1.42 -15.02 9.87
CA MET A 124 2.59 -14.76 9.02
C MET A 124 2.17 -14.66 7.55
N ILE A 125 1.34 -15.61 7.10
CA ILE A 125 0.80 -15.64 5.73
C ILE A 125 0.00 -14.36 5.46
N TYR A 126 -0.82 -13.90 6.42
CA TYR A 126 -1.59 -12.66 6.30
C TYR A 126 -0.70 -11.44 6.06
N GLY A 127 0.47 -11.35 6.73
CA GLY A 127 1.41 -10.26 6.52
C GLY A 127 1.98 -10.23 5.09
N ILE A 128 2.37 -11.39 4.54
CA ILE A 128 2.84 -11.51 3.16
C ILE A 128 1.69 -11.21 2.18
N ALA A 129 0.51 -11.78 2.42
CA ALA A 129 -0.68 -11.56 1.62
C ALA A 129 -1.08 -10.08 1.58
N SER A 130 -0.87 -9.32 2.67
CA SER A 130 -1.12 -7.87 2.72
C SER A 130 -0.23 -7.07 1.76
N ILE A 131 1.02 -7.51 1.54
CA ILE A 131 1.93 -6.90 0.57
C ILE A 131 1.47 -7.23 -0.85
N VAL A 132 1.15 -8.50 -1.11
CA VAL A 132 0.67 -8.95 -2.42
C VAL A 132 -0.63 -8.23 -2.78
N PHE A 133 -1.58 -8.14 -1.84
CA PHE A 133 -2.84 -7.46 -2.03
C PHE A 133 -2.66 -5.95 -2.24
N PHE A 134 -1.67 -5.32 -1.62
CA PHE A 134 -1.31 -3.94 -1.91
C PHE A 134 -0.91 -3.74 -3.37
N ILE A 135 -0.04 -4.62 -3.91
CA ILE A 135 0.40 -4.55 -5.31
C ILE A 135 -0.79 -4.73 -6.26
N ILE A 136 -1.65 -5.73 -6.00
CA ILE A 136 -2.89 -5.95 -6.76
C ILE A 136 -3.79 -4.71 -6.71
N SER A 137 -3.92 -4.09 -5.53
CA SER A 137 -4.75 -2.91 -5.35
C SER A 137 -4.21 -1.70 -6.11
N ILE A 138 -2.90 -1.45 -6.10
CA ILE A 138 -2.29 -0.38 -6.89
C ILE A 138 -2.49 -0.64 -8.39
N ALA A 139 -2.31 -1.88 -8.84
CA ALA A 139 -2.57 -2.25 -10.24
C ALA A 139 -4.02 -1.96 -10.63
N ALA A 140 -5.00 -2.40 -9.83
CA ALA A 140 -6.41 -2.13 -10.06
C ALA A 140 -6.74 -0.64 -10.01
N ILE A 141 -6.08 0.15 -9.14
CA ILE A 141 -6.27 1.60 -9.11
C ILE A 141 -5.84 2.23 -10.44
N VAL A 142 -4.70 1.83 -10.99
CA VAL A 142 -4.17 2.37 -12.25
C VAL A 142 -5.03 1.91 -13.45
N SER A 143 -5.30 0.61 -13.56
CA SER A 143 -5.96 0.04 -14.74
C SER A 143 -7.46 0.33 -14.79
N VAL A 144 -8.15 0.39 -13.65
CA VAL A 144 -9.62 0.37 -13.63
C VAL A 144 -10.23 1.44 -12.74
N ILE A 145 -9.83 1.56 -11.47
CA ILE A 145 -10.53 2.46 -10.53
C ILE A 145 -10.33 3.93 -10.93
N SER A 146 -9.13 4.32 -11.36
CA SER A 146 -8.88 5.71 -11.79
C SER A 146 -9.73 6.07 -13.02
N PRO A 147 -9.74 5.27 -14.12
CA PRO A 147 -10.66 5.49 -15.23
C PRO A 147 -12.14 5.60 -14.84
N TYR A 148 -12.62 4.75 -13.92
CA TYR A 148 -14.00 4.83 -13.41
C TYR A 148 -14.27 6.15 -12.67
N ILE A 149 -13.32 6.63 -11.85
CA ILE A 149 -13.44 7.90 -11.12
C ILE A 149 -13.43 9.10 -12.08
N TYR A 150 -12.62 9.03 -13.13
CA TYR A 150 -12.51 10.09 -14.12
C TYR A 150 -13.63 10.07 -15.16
N ALA A 151 -14.41 8.98 -15.22
CA ALA A 151 -15.36 8.69 -16.29
C ALA A 151 -14.72 8.80 -17.69
N GLN A 152 -13.44 8.46 -17.81
CA GLN A 152 -12.67 8.55 -19.06
C GLN A 152 -11.76 7.32 -19.22
N PRO A 153 -12.01 6.45 -20.22
CA PRO A 153 -11.28 5.20 -20.41
C PRO A 153 -9.76 5.34 -20.48
N HIS A 154 -9.27 6.41 -21.12
CA HIS A 154 -7.85 6.59 -21.40
C HIS A 154 -7.10 7.33 -20.28
N HIS A 155 -7.76 7.69 -19.18
CA HIS A 155 -7.13 8.42 -18.08
C HIS A 155 -6.77 7.44 -16.94
N HIS A 156 -5.53 6.97 -16.92
CA HIS A 156 -5.04 5.97 -15.95
C HIS A 156 -4.17 6.55 -14.83
N CYS A 157 -3.99 7.87 -14.78
CA CYS A 157 -3.08 8.49 -13.82
C CYS A 157 -3.55 8.20 -12.38
N PRO A 158 -2.79 7.50 -11.54
CA PRO A 158 -3.22 7.20 -10.16
C PRO A 158 -3.22 8.44 -9.25
N PHE A 159 -2.50 9.50 -9.64
CA PHE A 159 -2.29 10.68 -8.79
C PHE A 159 -3.39 11.73 -8.94
N CYS A 160 -4.07 11.80 -10.09
CA CYS A 160 -5.14 12.79 -10.29
C CYS A 160 -6.35 12.53 -9.38
N VAL A 161 -6.57 11.30 -8.91
CA VAL A 161 -7.67 10.92 -8.00
C VAL A 161 -7.65 11.71 -6.68
N ILE A 162 -6.48 12.25 -6.31
CA ILE A 162 -6.27 13.02 -5.08
C ILE A 162 -6.71 14.49 -5.25
N LYS A 163 -6.95 14.96 -6.48
CA LYS A 163 -7.29 16.36 -6.75
C LYS A 163 -8.69 16.74 -6.25
N PRO A 164 -8.91 18.05 -5.93
CA PRO A 164 -10.23 18.57 -5.52
C PRO A 164 -11.33 18.29 -6.54
N GLU A 165 -11.00 18.27 -7.83
CA GLU A 165 -11.94 18.02 -8.94
C GLU A 165 -12.67 16.68 -8.81
N TYR A 166 -12.06 15.69 -8.13
CA TYR A 166 -12.66 14.38 -7.86
C TYR A 166 -13.12 14.22 -6.41
N GLY A 167 -13.39 15.34 -5.73
CA GLY A 167 -13.90 15.35 -4.36
C GLY A 167 -12.95 14.74 -3.33
N TYR A 168 -11.65 14.72 -3.61
CA TYR A 168 -10.62 14.16 -2.74
C TYR A 168 -10.80 12.65 -2.43
N ILE A 169 -11.53 11.91 -3.29
CA ILE A 169 -11.79 10.47 -3.11
C ILE A 169 -10.49 9.65 -3.00
N GLY A 170 -9.39 10.10 -3.60
CA GLY A 170 -8.10 9.42 -3.53
C GLY A 170 -7.58 9.23 -2.12
N TYR A 171 -7.87 10.14 -1.19
CA TYR A 171 -7.49 9.96 0.22
C TYR A 171 -8.25 8.81 0.88
N TRP A 172 -9.52 8.62 0.51
CA TRP A 172 -10.35 7.50 0.99
C TRP A 172 -9.96 6.15 0.38
N LEU A 173 -9.19 6.14 -0.70
CA LEU A 173 -8.59 4.93 -1.26
C LEU A 173 -7.22 4.66 -0.64
N TYR A 174 -6.30 5.63 -0.72
CA TYR A 174 -4.91 5.42 -0.37
C TYR A 174 -4.68 5.33 1.14
N LEU A 175 -5.33 6.15 1.97
CA LEU A 175 -5.09 6.09 3.42
C LEU A 175 -5.50 4.74 4.00
N PRO A 176 -6.71 4.19 3.73
CA PRO A 176 -7.06 2.86 4.20
C PRO A 176 -6.16 1.78 3.62
N LEU A 177 -5.86 1.82 2.31
CA LEU A 177 -5.00 0.82 1.67
C LEU A 177 -3.59 0.76 2.30
N PHE A 178 -2.92 1.90 2.43
CA PHE A 178 -1.57 1.97 2.98
C PHE A 178 -1.53 1.60 4.47
N THR A 179 -2.50 2.10 5.26
CA THR A 179 -2.54 1.79 6.69
C THR A 179 -2.91 0.32 6.93
N ALA A 180 -3.83 -0.25 6.15
CA ALA A 180 -4.18 -1.66 6.18
C ALA A 180 -2.97 -2.55 5.95
N THR A 181 -2.20 -2.27 4.89
CA THR A 181 -0.99 -3.01 4.56
C THR A 181 0.05 -2.90 5.65
N GLY A 182 0.27 -1.71 6.21
CA GLY A 182 1.21 -1.52 7.33
C GLY A 182 0.85 -2.33 8.57
N PHE A 183 -0.43 -2.32 8.98
CA PHE A 183 -0.91 -3.17 10.08
C PHE A 183 -0.79 -4.67 9.78
N GLY A 184 -1.04 -5.08 8.53
CA GLY A 184 -0.90 -6.48 8.11
C GLY A 184 0.54 -6.96 8.17
N ILE A 185 1.50 -6.19 7.63
CA ILE A 185 2.93 -6.49 7.70
C ILE A 185 3.38 -6.56 9.17
N ALA A 186 2.99 -5.56 9.98
CA ALA A 186 3.35 -5.53 11.39
C ALA A 186 2.82 -6.76 12.15
N ALA A 187 1.57 -7.16 11.90
CA ALA A 187 1.00 -8.38 12.49
C ALA A 187 1.78 -9.64 12.08
N GLY A 188 2.15 -9.76 10.80
CA GLY A 188 2.99 -10.84 10.31
C GLY A 188 4.35 -10.90 11.00
N LEU A 189 5.05 -9.78 11.11
CA LEU A 189 6.37 -9.72 11.76
C LEU A 189 6.30 -9.98 13.28
N LEU A 190 5.28 -9.44 13.95
CA LEU A 190 5.05 -9.70 15.37
C LEU A 190 4.76 -11.18 15.62
N SER A 191 4.09 -11.86 14.69
CA SER A 191 3.82 -13.31 14.82
C SER A 191 5.09 -14.19 14.72
N LEU A 192 6.20 -13.71 14.13
CA LEU A 192 7.49 -14.42 14.05
C LEU A 192 8.15 -14.63 15.41
N ARG A 193 7.93 -13.72 16.37
CA ARG A 193 8.46 -13.85 17.72
C ARG A 193 7.33 -13.91 18.73
N PRO A 194 6.93 -15.11 19.16
CA PRO A 194 6.07 -15.26 20.31
C PRO A 194 6.72 -14.61 21.53
N ALA A 195 6.30 -13.41 21.92
CA ALA A 195 6.40 -12.97 23.30
C ALA A 195 5.31 -13.69 24.11
N LEU A 196 5.30 -15.02 24.05
CA LEU A 196 4.43 -15.84 24.88
C LEU A 196 4.89 -15.58 26.31
N ASN A 197 4.08 -14.88 27.10
CA ASN A 197 4.27 -14.59 28.52
C ASN A 197 5.07 -13.31 28.87
N SER A 198 5.07 -12.27 28.02
CA SER A 198 5.48 -10.93 28.48
C SER A 198 4.53 -10.45 29.58
N GLN A 199 5.04 -10.08 30.74
CA GLN A 199 4.20 -9.57 31.83
C GLN A 199 3.49 -8.28 31.39
N GLY A 200 2.16 -8.24 31.54
CA GLY A 200 1.35 -7.04 31.30
C GLY A 200 0.78 -6.87 29.88
N LEU A 201 1.06 -7.78 28.93
CA LEU A 201 0.50 -7.70 27.58
C LEU A 201 -0.06 -9.04 27.09
N ASP A 202 -1.34 -9.05 26.69
CA ASP A 202 -1.94 -10.16 25.93
C ASP A 202 -1.55 -10.02 24.46
N PHE A 203 -0.46 -10.68 24.08
CA PHE A 203 0.12 -10.60 22.74
C PHE A 203 -0.82 -11.13 21.66
N ASN A 204 -1.60 -12.19 21.96
CA ASN A 204 -2.55 -12.77 21.02
C ASN A 204 -3.70 -11.81 20.71
N LYS A 205 -4.30 -11.18 21.73
CA LYS A 205 -5.32 -10.15 21.51
C LYS A 205 -4.79 -8.95 20.74
N THR A 206 -3.53 -8.56 21.01
CA THR A 206 -2.89 -7.45 20.30
C THR A 206 -2.72 -7.77 18.81
N LEU A 207 -2.26 -8.97 18.47
CA LEU A 207 -2.15 -9.45 17.09
C LEU A 207 -3.51 -9.52 16.40
N GLN A 208 -4.50 -10.15 17.02
CA GLN A 208 -5.86 -10.24 16.49
C GLN A 208 -6.44 -8.85 16.21
N ARG A 209 -6.25 -7.89 17.12
CA ARG A 209 -6.69 -6.51 16.93
C ARG A 209 -6.00 -5.85 15.73
N GLN A 210 -4.70 -6.06 15.53
CA GLN A 210 -3.99 -5.50 14.36
C GLN A 210 -4.52 -6.10 13.05
N ILE A 211 -4.80 -7.40 13.02
CA ILE A 211 -5.37 -8.07 11.85
C ILE A 211 -6.77 -7.55 11.55
N LEU A 212 -7.62 -7.40 12.57
CA LEU A 212 -8.97 -6.86 12.40
C LEU A 212 -8.95 -5.40 11.92
N ILE A 213 -8.05 -4.57 12.46
CA ILE A 213 -7.86 -3.18 11.97
C ILE A 213 -7.40 -3.20 10.51
N SER A 214 -6.40 -4.02 10.18
CA SER A 214 -5.89 -4.17 8.82
C SER A 214 -7.01 -4.56 7.83
N PHE A 215 -7.74 -5.63 8.13
CA PHE A 215 -8.83 -6.09 7.28
C PHE A 215 -9.97 -5.07 7.18
N GLY A 216 -10.36 -4.43 8.29
CA GLY A 216 -11.38 -3.38 8.28
C GLY A 216 -11.02 -2.22 7.35
N LEU A 217 -9.74 -1.82 7.32
CA LEU A 217 -9.25 -0.80 6.41
C LEU A 217 -9.18 -1.26 4.95
N PHE A 218 -8.80 -2.52 4.67
CA PHE A 218 -8.92 -3.09 3.33
C PHE A 218 -10.38 -3.16 2.86
N ALA A 219 -11.31 -3.51 3.74
CA ALA A 219 -12.74 -3.53 3.45
C ALA A 219 -13.28 -2.13 3.14
N ILE A 220 -12.84 -1.09 3.88
CA ILE A 220 -13.15 0.31 3.56
C ILE A 220 -12.63 0.66 2.17
N PHE A 221 -11.38 0.34 1.84
CA PHE A 221 -10.81 0.56 0.51
C PHE A 221 -11.63 -0.13 -0.59
N GLY A 222 -12.01 -1.40 -0.38
CA GLY A 222 -12.85 -2.16 -1.30
C GLY A 222 -14.24 -1.56 -1.47
N LEU A 223 -14.86 -1.10 -0.39
CA LEU A 223 -16.16 -0.42 -0.42
C LEU A 223 -16.10 0.90 -1.18
N VAL A 224 -15.08 1.73 -0.93
CA VAL A 224 -14.89 3.00 -1.65
C VAL A 224 -14.67 2.73 -3.15
N SER A 225 -13.89 1.70 -3.49
CA SER A 225 -13.68 1.27 -4.87
C SER A 225 -15.00 0.83 -5.54
N LEU A 226 -15.81 0.03 -4.85
CA LEU A 226 -17.13 -0.40 -5.32
C LEU A 226 -18.07 0.79 -5.53
N ILE A 227 -18.10 1.74 -4.60
CA ILE A 227 -18.91 2.97 -4.70
C ILE A 227 -18.46 3.82 -5.89
N ALA A 228 -17.15 3.93 -6.14
CA ALA A 228 -16.60 4.67 -7.27
C ALA A 228 -17.05 4.05 -8.61
N ILE A 229 -17.02 2.72 -8.72
CA ILE A 229 -17.52 1.99 -9.90
C ILE A 229 -19.03 2.21 -10.06
N TRP A 230 -19.80 2.02 -8.99
CA TRP A 230 -21.27 2.11 -9.04
C TRP A 230 -21.79 3.50 -9.40
N LYS A 231 -21.10 4.56 -8.98
CA LYS A 231 -21.45 5.94 -9.34
C LYS A 231 -21.02 6.34 -10.75
N SER A 232 -20.12 5.58 -11.36
CA SER A 232 -19.60 5.92 -12.68
C SER A 232 -20.59 5.49 -13.76
N ASN A 233 -20.79 6.36 -14.75
CA ASN A 233 -21.58 6.04 -15.94
C ASN A 233 -20.74 5.30 -17.00
N LEU A 234 -19.47 5.01 -16.71
CA LEU A 234 -18.56 4.34 -17.63
C LEU A 234 -18.82 2.84 -17.63
N MET A 235 -18.76 2.20 -18.80
CA MET A 235 -18.71 0.75 -18.94
C MET A 235 -17.39 0.40 -19.62
N LEU A 236 -16.49 -0.26 -18.88
CA LEU A 236 -15.20 -0.75 -19.35
C LEU A 236 -15.27 -2.22 -19.74
#